data_AF-A0A945VIM3-F1
#
_entry.id   AF-A0A945VIM3-F1
#
_cell.length_a   1.000
_cell.length_b   1.000
_cell.length_c   1.000
_cell.angle_alpha   90.00
_cell.angle_beta   90.00
_cell.angle_gamma   90.00
#
_symmetry.space_group_name_H-M   'P 1'
#
loop_
_entity.id
_entity.type
_entity.pdbx_description
1 polymer ?
#
loop_
_entity_poly.entity_id
_entity_poly.type
_entity_poly.pdbx_seq_one_letter_code
_entity_poly.pdbx_strand_id
1 'polypeptide(L)' 'MNFFQKILQKAAPVMSAVHSLFSYVIILSAFGYFLDNSFSTFPLLFLIALSMGLIIGFYQLSRVTNSKKKI' A
#
# COMPACT_ATOMS: atom_id res chain seq x y z
N MET A 1 -4.83 -10.63 -31.02
CA MET A 1 -4.80 -10.06 -29.65
C MET A 1 -5.72 -8.85 -29.62
N ASN A 2 -6.80 -8.92 -28.84
CA ASN A 2 -7.76 -7.82 -28.73
C ASN A 2 -7.16 -6.63 -27.95
N PHE A 3 -7.57 -5.40 -28.28
CA PHE A 3 -7.18 -4.16 -27.57
C PHE A 3 -7.36 -4.27 -26.05
N PHE A 4 -8.43 -4.95 -25.61
CA PHE A 4 -8.74 -5.20 -24.21
C PHE A 4 -7.61 -5.96 -23.48
N GLN A 5 -6.99 -6.95 -24.12
CA GLN A 5 -5.87 -7.70 -23.54
C GLN A 5 -4.62 -6.84 -23.39
N LYS A 6 -4.37 -5.92 -24.34
CA LYS A 6 -3.26 -4.95 -24.25
C LYS A 6 -3.44 -3.97 -23.08
N ILE A 7 -4.68 -3.53 -22.85
CA ILE A 7 -5.03 -2.66 -21.72
C ILE A 7 -4.87 -3.43 -20.40
N LEU A 8 -5.38 -4.65 -20.32
CA LEU A 8 -5.21 -5.53 -19.16
C LEU A 8 -3.73 -5.80 -18.83
N GLN A 9 -2.88 -6.08 -19.83
CA GLN A 9 -1.45 -6.30 -19.58
C GLN A 9 -0.74 -5.04 -19.06
N LYS A 10 -1.13 -3.84 -19.51
CA LYS A 10 -0.60 -2.59 -18.98
C LYS A 10 -1.13 -2.27 -17.59
N ALA A 11 -2.39 -2.58 -17.32
CA ALA A 11 -3.05 -2.32 -16.04
C ALA A 11 -2.67 -3.32 -14.94
N ALA A 12 -2.42 -4.58 -15.27
CA ALA A 12 -2.07 -5.65 -14.34
C ALA A 12 -0.93 -5.29 -13.35
N PRO A 13 0.24 -4.78 -13.79
CA PRO A 13 1.30 -4.41 -12.86
C PRO A 13 0.93 -3.21 -11.97
N VAL A 14 0.13 -2.27 -12.47
CA VAL A 14 -0.34 -1.11 -11.70
C VAL A 14 -1.34 -1.57 -10.62
N MET A 15 -2.28 -2.44 -11.01
CA MET A 15 -3.30 -2.98 -10.12
C MET A 15 -2.70 -3.81 -8.99
N SER A 16 -1.67 -4.60 -9.27
CA SER A 16 -0.95 -5.35 -8.24
C SER A 16 -0.24 -4.45 -7.23
N ALA A 17 0.30 -3.29 -7.66
CA ALA A 17 0.95 -2.34 -6.77
C ALA A 17 -0.05 -1.61 -5.87
N VAL A 18 -1.20 -1.20 -6.43
CA VAL A 18 -2.30 -0.57 -5.67
C VAL A 18 -2.87 -1.54 -4.64
N HIS A 19 -3.07 -2.81 -5.01
CA HIS A 19 -3.58 -3.83 -4.09
C HIS A 19 -2.64 -4.07 -2.91
N SER A 20 -1.31 -4.12 -3.13
CA SER A 20 -0.33 -4.20 -2.05
C SER A 20 -0.40 -2.99 -1.11
N LEU A 21 -0.54 -1.77 -1.65
CA LEU A 21 -0.64 -0.55 -0.86
C LEU A 21 -1.91 -0.55 0.00
N PHE A 22 -3.04 -0.98 -0.59
CA PHE A 22 -4.33 -1.07 0.08
C PHE A 22 -4.28 -2.07 1.25
N SER A 23 -3.69 -3.25 1.05
CA SER A 23 -3.48 -4.23 2.11
C SER A 23 -2.62 -3.69 3.25
N TYR A 24 -1.54 -2.97 2.94
CA TYR A 24 -0.70 -2.34 3.96
C TYR A 24 -1.46 -1.31 4.80
N VAL A 25 -2.23 -0.44 4.16
CA VAL A 25 -3.04 0.56 4.86
C VAL A 25 -4.08 -0.11 5.76
N ILE A 26 -4.78 -1.15 5.29
CA ILE A 26 -5.77 -1.88 6.10
C ILE A 26 -5.11 -2.53 7.31
N ILE A 27 -4.04 -3.31 7.09
CA ILE A 27 -3.35 -4.05 8.16
C ILE A 27 -2.81 -3.07 9.21
N LEU A 28 -2.18 -2.00 8.77
CA LEU A 28 -1.54 -1.05 9.67
C LEU A 28 -2.54 -0.12 10.37
N SER A 29 -3.66 0.19 9.71
CA SER A 29 -4.80 0.88 10.33
C SER A 29 -5.46 0.03 11.40
N ALA A 30 -5.69 -1.27 11.14
CA ALA A 30 -6.24 -2.20 12.13
C ALA A 30 -5.29 -2.41 13.31
N PHE A 31 -3.98 -2.56 13.03
CA PHE A 31 -2.95 -2.68 14.06
C PHE A 31 -2.81 -1.39 14.88
N GLY A 32 -2.78 -0.23 14.22
CA GLY A 32 -2.72 1.08 14.87
C GLY A 32 -3.91 1.31 15.79
N TYR A 33 -5.13 0.97 15.35
CA TYR A 33 -6.33 1.05 16.19
C TYR A 33 -6.26 0.14 17.40
N PHE A 34 -5.77 -1.10 17.23
CA PHE A 34 -5.65 -2.06 18.33
C PHE A 34 -4.68 -1.59 19.41
N LEU A 35 -3.53 -1.04 19.01
CA LEU A 35 -2.59 -0.46 19.98
C LEU A 35 -3.10 0.84 20.60
N ASP A 36 -3.75 1.72 19.83
CA ASP A 36 -4.30 3.00 20.35
C ASP A 36 -5.33 2.75 21.47
N ASN A 37 -6.18 1.73 21.29
CA ASN A 37 -7.14 1.28 22.29
C ASN A 37 -6.47 0.77 23.59
N SER A 38 -5.25 0.24 23.50
CA SER A 38 -4.51 -0.28 24.66
C SER A 38 -3.79 0.83 25.45
N PHE A 39 -3.34 1.89 24.77
CA PHE A 39 -2.56 2.96 25.39
C PHE A 39 -3.38 4.20 25.77
N SER A 40 -4.69 4.25 25.50
CA SER A 40 -5.58 5.40 25.76
C SER A 40 -5.04 6.74 25.20
N THR A 41 -4.14 6.68 24.20
CA THR A 41 -3.43 7.84 23.63
C THR A 41 -4.19 8.33 22.40
N PHE A 42 -5.42 8.78 22.60
CA PHE A 42 -6.24 9.45 21.58
C PHE A 42 -5.41 10.43 20.73
N PRO A 43 -5.40 10.38 19.39
CA PRO A 43 -5.32 9.28 18.43
C PRO A 43 -3.93 9.27 17.76
N LEU A 44 -2.87 9.35 18.57
CA LEU A 44 -1.51 9.63 18.11
C LEU A 44 -0.90 8.40 17.42
N LEU A 45 -1.18 7.22 17.95
CA LEU A 45 -0.59 5.98 17.47
C LEU A 45 -1.21 5.54 16.15
N PHE A 46 -2.52 5.74 16.01
CA PHE A 46 -3.23 5.56 14.73
C PHE A 46 -2.64 6.47 13.64
N LEU A 47 -2.35 7.73 13.96
CA LEU A 47 -1.81 8.69 12.99
C LEU A 47 -0.38 8.33 12.55
N ILE A 48 0.45 7.87 13.49
CA ILE A 48 1.81 7.39 13.21
C ILE A 48 1.77 6.10 12.38
N ALA A 49 0.92 5.15 12.76
CA ALA A 49 0.72 3.92 12.02
C ALA A 49 0.28 4.24 10.58
N LEU A 50 -0.77 5.03 10.38
CA LEU A 50 -1.24 5.41 9.06
C LEU A 50 -0.16 6.11 8.22
N SER A 51 0.61 7.02 8.82
CA SER A 51 1.74 7.68 8.15
C SER A 51 2.82 6.68 7.74
N MET A 52 3.20 5.75 8.62
CA MET A 52 4.15 4.68 8.32
C MET A 52 3.65 3.78 7.17
N GLY A 53 2.38 3.40 7.17
CA GLY A 53 1.79 2.51 6.15
C GLY A 53 1.74 3.15 4.79
N LEU A 54 1.49 4.46 4.77
CA LEU A 54 1.58 5.27 3.58
C LEU A 54 3.02 5.30 3.06
N ILE A 55 4.01 5.62 3.90
CA ILE A 55 5.44 5.62 3.52
C ILE A 55 5.88 4.25 2.98
N ILE A 56 5.54 3.16 3.68
CA ILE A 56 5.91 1.79 3.29
C ILE A 56 5.20 1.38 1.99
N GLY A 57 3.92 1.74 1.83
CA GLY A 57 3.16 1.52 0.60
C GLY A 57 3.79 2.26 -0.60
N PHE A 58 4.10 3.54 -0.44
CA PHE A 58 4.76 4.34 -1.48
C PHE A 58 6.17 3.83 -1.78
N TYR A 59 6.89 3.32 -0.77
CA TYR A 59 8.20 2.68 -0.96
C TYR A 59 8.08 1.42 -1.81
N GLN A 60 7.06 0.58 -1.55
CA GLN A 60 6.79 -0.61 -2.37
C GLN A 60 6.43 -0.23 -3.81
N LEU A 61 5.58 0.78 -4.00
CA LEU A 61 5.20 1.27 -5.32
C LEU A 61 6.42 1.77 -6.11
N SER A 62 7.29 2.54 -5.45
CA SER A 62 8.53 3.06 -6.04
C SER A 62 9.50 1.94 -6.39
N ARG A 63 9.62 0.93 -5.52
CA ARG A 63 10.47 -0.25 -5.76
C ARG A 63 9.94 -1.09 -6.92
N VAL A 64 8.64 -1.38 -6.98
CA VAL A 64 8.03 -2.15 -8.09
C VAL A 64 8.18 -1.41 -9.41
N THR A 65 7.98 -0.09 -9.41
CA THR A 65 8.19 0.77 -10.59
C THR A 65 9.65 0.75 -11.03
N ASN A 66 10.60 0.85 -10.08
CA ASN A 66 12.03 0.85 -10.39
C ASN A 66 12.55 -0.54 -10.80
N SER A 67 11.97 -1.64 -10.30
CA SER A 67 12.28 -3.00 -10.75
C SER A 67 11.87 -3.28 -12.19
N LYS A 68 10.87 -2.57 -12.75
CA LYS A 68 10.55 -2.65 -14.18
C LYS A 68 11.57 -1.98 -15.09
N LYS A 69 12.49 -1.18 -14.55
CA LYS A 69 13.54 -0.50 -15.35
C LYS A 69 14.76 -1.40 -15.60
N LYS A 70 14.77 -2.64 -15.08
CA LYS A 70 15.92 -3.55 -15.13
C LYS A 70 15.62 -4.90 -15.79
N ILE A 71 14.61 -4.98 -16.66
CA ILE A 71 14.35 -6.11 -17.57
C ILE A 71 14.23 -5.55 -18.98
#